data_AF-A0A2V8KXW6-F1
#
_entry.id   AF-A0A2V8KXW6-F1
#
_cell.length_a   1.000
_cell.length_b   1.000
_cell.length_c   1.000
_cell.angle_alpha   90.00
_cell.angle_beta   90.00
_cell.angle_gamma   90.00
#
_symmetry.space_group_name_H-M   'P 1'
#
loop_
_entity.id
_entity.type
_entity.pdbx_description
1 polymer ?
#
loop_
_entity_poly.entity_id
_entity_poly.type
_entity_poly.pdbx_seq_one_letter_code
_entity_poly.pdbx_strand_id
1 'polypeptide(L)'
;IVDAAFDAGRNTPRCRATIEMFVSILGSEAGNLALKVLATGGIYLAGGVAVHTLRALQEPSFMRGFTDKGRLSDLMKRVPVHIIVTNAALSGAAAYAFENLRD
;
A
#
# COMPACT_ATOMS: atom_id res chain seq x y z
N ILE A 1 9.32 9.12 -13.13
CA ILE A 1 8.87 7.75 -13.49
C ILE A 1 7.37 7.60 -13.30
N VAL A 2 6.83 7.85 -12.09
CA VAL A 2 5.38 7.74 -11.84
C VAL A 2 4.58 8.66 -12.76
N ASP A 3 4.89 9.95 -12.83
CA ASP A 3 4.18 10.88 -13.71
C ASP A 3 4.25 10.46 -15.18
N ALA A 4 5.44 10.07 -15.64
CA ALA A 4 5.66 9.59 -17.00
C ALA A 4 4.93 8.27 -17.32
N ALA A 5 4.60 7.46 -16.31
CA ALA A 5 3.80 6.24 -16.47
C ALA A 5 2.32 6.53 -16.78
N PHE A 6 1.85 7.75 -16.45
CA PHE A 6 0.45 8.16 -16.60
C PHE A 6 0.25 9.41 -17.47
N ASP A 7 1.32 9.99 -18.00
CA ASP A 7 1.27 11.10 -18.95
C ASP A 7 1.02 10.59 -20.37
N ALA A 8 -0.13 10.98 -20.96
CA ALA A 8 -0.51 10.61 -22.31
C ALA A 8 0.40 11.25 -23.39
N GLY A 9 1.03 12.40 -23.10
CA GLY A 9 1.95 13.11 -24.00
C GLY A 9 3.40 12.61 -23.95
N ARG A 10 3.74 11.82 -22.93
CA ARG A 10 5.05 11.17 -22.74
C ARG A 10 4.87 9.67 -22.47
N ASN A 11 4.06 9.02 -23.30
CA ASN A 11 3.79 7.59 -23.18
C ASN A 11 5.10 6.80 -23.20
N THR A 12 5.57 6.40 -22.02
CA THR A 12 6.82 5.66 -21.82
C THR A 12 6.47 4.26 -21.32
N PRO A 13 6.29 3.27 -22.23
CA PRO A 13 5.86 1.92 -21.87
C PRO A 13 6.71 1.28 -20.77
N ARG A 14 8.01 1.63 -20.71
CA ARG A 14 8.92 1.18 -19.66
C ARG A 14 8.54 1.73 -18.28
N CYS A 15 8.20 3.02 -18.16
CA CYS A 15 7.76 3.59 -16.89
C CYS A 15 6.44 2.99 -16.43
N ARG A 16 5.50 2.74 -17.36
CA ARG A 16 4.25 2.03 -17.08
C ARG A 16 4.50 0.61 -16.56
N ALA A 17 5.32 -0.17 -17.26
CA ALA A 17 5.67 -1.53 -16.85
C ALA A 17 6.37 -1.55 -15.49
N THR A 18 7.30 -0.61 -15.24
CA THR A 18 7.99 -0.49 -13.95
C THR A 18 7.02 -0.21 -12.81
N ILE A 19 6.09 0.74 -12.97
CA ILE A 19 5.19 1.08 -11.87
C ILE A 19 4.15 -0.02 -11.62
N GLU A 20 3.67 -0.68 -12.67
CA GLU A 20 2.74 -1.80 -12.55
C GLU A 20 3.40 -3.00 -11.85
N MET A 21 4.65 -3.31 -12.21
CA MET A 21 5.44 -4.35 -11.55
C MET A 21 5.68 -4.02 -10.08
N PHE A 22 6.10 -2.79 -9.77
CA PHE A 22 6.31 -2.34 -8.39
C PHE A 22 5.04 -2.51 -7.54
N VAL A 23 3.89 -2.02 -8.03
CA VAL A 23 2.62 -2.10 -7.31
C VAL A 23 2.14 -3.54 -7.12
N SER A 24 2.32 -4.39 -8.12
CA SER A 24 1.99 -5.83 -8.01
C SER A 24 2.83 -6.54 -6.95
N ILE A 25 4.14 -6.27 -6.91
CA ILE A 25 5.05 -6.81 -5.90
C ILE A 25 4.66 -6.31 -4.51
N LEU A 26 4.41 -5.00 -4.37
CA LEU A 26 4.01 -4.41 -3.10
C LEU A 26 2.69 -5.01 -2.58
N GLY A 27 1.70 -5.19 -3.46
CA GLY A 27 0.45 -5.88 -3.13
C GLY A 27 0.71 -7.31 -2.64
N SER A 28 1.54 -8.06 -3.37
CA SER A 28 1.90 -9.43 -3.01
C SER A 28 2.56 -9.52 -1.63
N GLU A 29 3.48 -8.61 -1.32
CA GLU A 29 4.16 -8.54 -0.02
C GLU A 29 3.25 -8.08 1.10
N ALA A 30 2.38 -7.09 0.86
CA ALA A 30 1.35 -6.69 1.81
C ALA A 30 0.42 -7.86 2.15
N GLY A 31 0.05 -8.67 1.14
CA GLY A 31 -0.75 -9.87 1.35
C GLY A 31 -0.02 -10.96 2.13
N ASN A 32 1.29 -11.12 1.89
CA ASN A 32 2.13 -12.02 2.68
C ASN A 32 2.17 -11.58 4.15
N LEU A 33 2.36 -10.29 4.42
CA LEU A 33 2.36 -9.73 5.77
C LEU A 33 1.01 -9.95 6.45
N ALA A 34 -0.10 -9.66 5.77
CA ALA A 34 -1.44 -9.84 6.29
C ALA A 34 -1.70 -11.28 6.75
N LEU A 35 -1.22 -12.28 5.99
CA LEU A 35 -1.33 -13.68 6.39
C LEU A 35 -0.39 -14.06 7.54
N LYS A 36 0.83 -13.51 7.57
CA LYS A 36 1.81 -13.80 8.63
C LYS A 36 1.31 -13.41 10.02
N VAL A 37 0.58 -12.29 10.12
CA VAL A 37 0.10 -11.76 11.41
C VAL A 37 -1.41 -11.84 11.58
N LEU A 38 -2.12 -12.46 10.62
CA LEU A 38 -3.58 -12.48 10.55
C LEU A 38 -4.20 -11.08 10.74
N ALA A 39 -3.78 -10.13 9.90
CA ALA A 39 -4.14 -8.71 9.99
C ALA A 39 -5.61 -8.43 9.59
N THR A 40 -6.59 -9.05 10.26
CA THR A 40 -8.02 -8.86 9.94
C THR A 40 -8.53 -7.44 10.20
N GLY A 41 -7.84 -6.69 11.06
CA GLY A 41 -8.08 -5.25 11.24
C GLY A 41 -7.61 -4.38 10.08
N GLY A 42 -6.78 -4.92 9.19
CA GLY A 42 -6.33 -4.25 7.97
C GLY A 42 -4.82 -4.07 7.83
N ILE A 43 -4.42 -3.67 6.63
CA ILE A 43 -3.06 -3.25 6.29
C ILE A 43 -3.05 -1.74 6.03
N TYR A 44 -2.06 -1.05 6.60
CA TYR A 44 -1.88 0.39 6.42
C TYR A 44 -0.57 0.65 5.69
N LEU A 45 -0.66 1.21 4.48
CA LEU A 45 0.47 1.64 3.68
C LEU A 45 0.86 3.07 4.09
N ALA A 46 2.07 3.23 4.59
CA ALA A 46 2.61 4.51 5.05
C ALA A 46 3.88 4.90 4.29
N GLY A 47 4.29 6.16 4.43
CA GLY A 47 5.53 6.69 3.88
C GLY A 47 5.38 7.34 2.50
N GLY A 48 6.40 8.11 2.11
CA GLY A 48 6.36 8.94 0.91
C GLY A 48 6.12 8.15 -0.38
N VAL A 49 6.65 6.93 -0.50
CA VAL A 49 6.45 6.09 -1.69
C VAL A 49 4.97 5.77 -1.89
N ALA A 50 4.22 5.42 -0.84
CA ALA A 50 2.79 5.13 -0.95
C ALA A 50 1.99 6.36 -1.41
N VAL A 51 2.33 7.55 -0.89
CA VAL A 51 1.69 8.81 -1.27
C VAL A 51 2.02 9.21 -2.72
N HIS A 52 3.28 9.12 -3.12
CA HIS A 52 3.71 9.48 -4.48
C HIS A 52 3.23 8.49 -5.55
N THR A 53 2.89 7.26 -5.17
CA THR A 53 2.37 6.23 -6.08
C THR A 53 0.86 6.01 -5.96
N LEU A 54 0.13 6.92 -5.31
CA LEU A 54 -1.30 6.79 -5.02
C LEU A 54 -2.14 6.41 -6.25
N ARG A 55 -1.91 7.08 -7.38
CA ARG A 55 -2.60 6.77 -8.65
C ARG A 55 -2.35 5.34 -9.12
N ALA A 56 -1.13 4.83 -8.94
CA ALA A 56 -0.78 3.47 -9.30
C ALA A 56 -1.34 2.43 -8.32
N LEU A 57 -1.41 2.76 -7.01
CA LEU A 57 -1.98 1.88 -5.99
C LEU A 57 -3.50 1.71 -6.13
N GLN A 58 -4.18 2.69 -6.73
CA GLN A 58 -5.60 2.63 -7.04
C GLN A 58 -5.93 1.77 -8.27
N GLU A 59 -4.93 1.40 -9.08
CA GLU A 59 -5.12 0.47 -10.18
C GLU A 59 -5.32 -0.97 -9.67
N PRO A 60 -5.98 -1.86 -10.44
CA PRO A 60 -6.25 -3.23 -10.01
C PRO A 60 -5.01 -4.09 -9.71
N SER A 61 -3.82 -3.71 -10.18
CA SER A 61 -2.58 -4.49 -10.00
C SER A 61 -2.25 -4.73 -8.53
N PHE A 62 -2.47 -3.74 -7.65
CA PHE A 62 -2.19 -3.88 -6.21
C PHE A 62 -3.07 -4.98 -5.60
N MET A 63 -4.39 -4.84 -5.73
CA MET A 63 -5.33 -5.75 -5.11
C MET A 63 -5.29 -7.14 -5.72
N ARG A 64 -4.93 -7.26 -7.01
CA ARG A 64 -4.64 -8.57 -7.64
C ARG A 64 -3.47 -9.26 -6.93
N GLY A 65 -2.32 -8.60 -6.77
CA GLY A 65 -1.18 -9.18 -6.04
C GLY A 65 -1.48 -9.46 -4.56
N PHE A 66 -2.22 -8.57 -3.90
CA PHE A 66 -2.60 -8.71 -2.49
C PHE A 66 -3.49 -9.93 -2.23
N THR A 67 -4.50 -10.15 -3.09
CA THR A 67 -5.48 -11.21 -2.91
C THR A 67 -5.08 -12.54 -3.54
N ASP A 68 -4.02 -12.59 -4.36
CA ASP A 68 -3.54 -13.83 -4.99
C ASP A 68 -2.81 -14.73 -3.98
N LYS A 69 -3.59 -15.42 -3.14
CA LYS A 69 -3.11 -16.32 -2.07
C LYS A 69 -3.79 -17.69 -2.09
N GLY A 70 -4.17 -18.14 -3.30
CA GLY A 70 -4.78 -19.46 -3.53
C GLY A 70 -6.01 -19.71 -2.65
N ARG A 71 -5.99 -20.76 -1.82
CA ARG A 71 -7.11 -21.11 -0.92
C ARG A 71 -7.47 -20.01 0.09
N LEU A 72 -6.57 -19.06 0.34
CA LEU A 72 -6.78 -17.96 1.28
C LEU A 72 -7.29 -16.68 0.59
N SER A 73 -7.49 -16.67 -0.72
CA SER A 73 -7.91 -15.48 -1.46
C SER A 73 -9.22 -14.88 -0.94
N ASP A 74 -10.18 -15.70 -0.51
CA ASP A 74 -11.47 -15.21 0.02
C ASP A 74 -11.35 -14.59 1.42
N LEU A 75 -10.39 -15.05 2.23
CA LEU A 75 -10.02 -14.37 3.46
C LEU A 75 -9.39 -13.02 3.14
N MET A 76 -8.45 -12.99 2.19
CA MET A 76 -7.72 -11.78 1.80
C MET A 76 -8.62 -10.69 1.24
N LYS A 77 -9.67 -11.04 0.47
CA LYS A 77 -10.67 -10.08 -0.03
C LYS A 77 -11.41 -9.32 1.07
N ARG A 78 -11.42 -9.83 2.31
CA ARG A 78 -12.09 -9.20 3.46
C ARG A 78 -11.15 -8.33 4.29
N VAL A 79 -9.83 -8.43 4.08
CA VAL A 79 -8.84 -7.61 4.80
C VAL A 79 -8.84 -6.20 4.18
N PRO A 80 -9.16 -5.15 4.94
CA PRO A 80 -9.14 -3.80 4.40
C PRO A 80 -7.69 -3.33 4.20
N VAL A 81 -7.48 -2.53 3.15
CA VAL A 81 -6.19 -1.89 2.87
C VAL A 81 -6.39 -0.38 2.87
N HIS A 82 -5.59 0.32 3.65
CA HIS A 82 -5.64 1.76 3.83
C HIS A 82 -4.33 2.41 3.40
N ILE A 83 -4.40 3.61 2.83
CA ILE A 83 -3.22 4.42 2.52
C ILE A 83 -3.25 5.63 3.46
N ILE A 84 -2.17 5.80 4.23
CA ILE A 84 -2.02 6.92 5.16
C ILE A 84 -1.52 8.14 4.38
N VAL A 85 -2.36 9.18 4.30
CA VAL A 85 -2.05 10.45 3.62
C VAL A 85 -1.86 11.62 4.58
N THR A 86 -1.90 11.36 5.89
CA THR A 86 -1.70 12.35 6.96
C THR A 86 -0.29 12.29 7.54
N ASN A 87 0.08 13.26 8.37
CA ASN A 87 1.35 13.28 9.11
C ASN A 87 1.33 12.30 10.30
N ALA A 88 1.10 11.01 10.04
CA ALA A 88 0.92 9.99 11.05
C ALA A 88 2.18 9.76 11.92
N ALA A 89 3.39 9.92 11.37
CA ALA A 89 4.62 9.77 12.14
C ALA A 89 4.72 10.82 13.26
N LEU A 90 4.50 12.10 12.95
CA LEU A 90 4.55 13.16 13.94
C LEU A 90 3.38 13.08 14.92
N SER A 91 2.18 12.74 14.43
CA SER A 91 1.00 12.57 15.28
C SER A 91 1.17 11.39 16.24
N GLY A 92 1.73 10.28 15.79
CA GLY A 92 2.05 9.12 16.61
C GLY A 92 3.13 9.41 17.65
N ALA A 93 4.16 10.16 17.29
CA ALA A 93 5.19 10.60 18.24
C ALA A 93 4.60 11.49 19.36
N ALA A 94 3.72 12.43 19.00
CA ALA A 94 3.02 13.26 19.97
C ALA A 94 2.09 12.43 20.87
N ALA A 95 1.29 11.52 20.30
CA ALA A 95 0.41 10.63 21.06
C ALA A 95 1.20 9.77 22.06
N TYR A 96 2.29 9.14 21.61
CA TYR A 96 3.18 8.35 22.45
C TYR A 96 3.76 9.18 23.61
N ALA A 97 4.24 10.40 23.33
CA ALA A 97 4.75 11.29 24.38
C ALA A 97 3.66 11.65 25.42
N PHE A 98 2.44 11.96 24.98
CA PHE A 98 1.33 12.29 25.90
C PHE A 98 0.86 11.10 26.74
N GLU A 99 0.92 9.89 26.22
CA GLU A 99 0.63 8.68 27.01
C GLU A 99 1.68 8.47 28.11
N ASN A 100 2.96 8.62 27.79
CA ASN A 100 4.06 8.41 28.74
C ASN A 100 4.23 9.54 29.77
N LEU A 101 3.62 10.71 29.55
CA LEU A 101 3.60 11.82 30.52
C LEU A 101 2.45 11.71 31.54
N ARG A 102 1.53 10.75 31.35
CA ARG A 102 0.40 10.52 32.27
C ARG A 102 0.70 9.48 33.36
N ASP A 103 1.82 8.77 33.22
CA ASP A 103 2.40 7.86 34.22
C ASP A 103 3.38 8.61 35.13
#